data_AF-A0A8J7KR63-F1
#
_entry.id   AF-A0A8J7KR63-F1
#
_cell.length_a   1.000
_cell.length_b   1.000
_cell.length_c   1.000
_cell.angle_alpha   90.00
_cell.angle_beta   90.00
_cell.angle_gamma   90.00
#
_symmetry.space_group_name_H-M   'P 1'
#
loop_
_entity.id
_entity.type
_entity.pdbx_description
1 polymer ?
#
loop_
_entity_poly.entity_id
_entity_poly.type
_entity_poly.pdbx_seq_one_letter_code
_entity_poly.pdbx_strand_id
1 'polypeptide(L)'
;MASAGNPLFSQLGAQSANRWYKSPMMPGYNTFTWTLKVPYNTYSWQFFITKQNWNPNTPLTRASFEPEPFCVNYVPVDSTPLENMSTDCVVPPRTGYQVILGVWTVSDKADAFYQVLDVNFGA
;
A
#
# COMPACT_ATOMS: atom_id res chain seq x y z
N MET A 1 4.42 -0.50 -10.82
CA MET A 1 4.16 -0.71 -9.38
C MET A 1 2.67 -0.60 -9.08
N ALA A 2 2.02 0.54 -9.32
CA ALA A 2 0.57 0.67 -9.14
C ALA A 2 -0.27 -0.31 -10.00
N SER A 3 0.19 -0.65 -11.20
CA SER A 3 -0.44 -1.65 -12.06
C SER A 3 -0.08 -3.11 -11.75
N ALA A 4 0.79 -3.36 -10.77
CA ALA A 4 1.43 -4.67 -10.54
C ALA A 4 2.11 -5.28 -11.80
N GLY A 5 2.43 -4.48 -12.82
CA GLY A 5 2.97 -4.98 -14.09
C GLY A 5 1.92 -5.58 -15.04
N ASN A 6 0.64 -5.51 -14.68
CA ASN A 6 -0.45 -6.02 -15.51
C ASN A 6 -0.83 -5.01 -16.62
N PRO A 7 -0.74 -5.36 -17.92
CA PRO A 7 -1.06 -4.45 -19.02
C PRO A 7 -2.50 -3.94 -19.02
N LEU A 8 -3.45 -4.75 -18.52
CA LEU A 8 -4.86 -4.39 -18.42
C LEU A 8 -5.10 -3.22 -17.44
N PHE A 9 -4.17 -2.99 -16.52
CA PHE A 9 -4.23 -1.91 -15.53
C PHE A 9 -3.14 -0.86 -15.74
N SER A 10 -2.61 -0.75 -16.95
CA SER A 10 -1.58 0.22 -17.32
C SER A 10 -1.96 1.68 -16.99
N GLN A 11 -3.26 2.00 -17.01
CA GLN A 11 -3.78 3.33 -16.66
C GLN A 11 -3.50 3.71 -15.19
N LEU A 12 -3.34 2.72 -14.29
CA LEU A 12 -2.93 2.95 -12.90
C LEU A 12 -1.46 3.40 -12.79
N GLY A 13 -0.65 3.20 -13.84
CA GLY A 13 0.72 3.70 -13.90
C GLY A 13 0.83 5.20 -14.14
N ALA A 14 -0.26 5.87 -14.54
CA ALA A 14 -0.27 7.33 -14.69
C ALA A 14 -0.11 8.02 -13.35
N GLN A 15 0.77 9.02 -13.28
CA GLN A 15 1.10 9.72 -12.04
C GLN A 15 1.28 11.22 -12.29
N SER A 16 0.39 12.02 -11.69
CA SER A 16 0.53 13.48 -11.57
C SER A 16 -0.12 13.95 -10.28
N ALA A 17 0.27 15.13 -9.79
CA ALA A 17 -0.25 15.70 -8.54
C ALA A 17 -1.79 15.84 -8.54
N ASN A 18 -2.42 15.96 -9.71
CA ASN A 18 -3.85 16.14 -9.89
C ASN A 18 -4.58 14.92 -10.50
N ARG A 19 -3.88 13.80 -10.75
CA ARG A 19 -4.48 12.63 -11.43
C ARG A 19 -5.48 11.86 -10.58
N TRP A 20 -5.18 11.72 -9.29
CA TRP A 20 -5.92 10.85 -8.37
C TRP A 20 -6.56 11.65 -7.24
N TYR A 21 -7.76 11.21 -6.84
CA TYR A 21 -8.43 11.68 -5.63
C TYR A 21 -7.60 11.27 -4.41
N LYS A 22 -7.52 12.14 -3.41
CA LYS A 22 -6.70 11.90 -2.21
C LYS A 22 -7.60 11.85 -0.99
N SER A 23 -7.62 10.71 -0.32
CA SER A 23 -8.34 10.57 0.94
C SER A 23 -7.64 11.39 2.03
N PRO A 24 -8.36 12.20 2.81
CA PRO A 24 -7.78 12.85 3.99
C PRO A 24 -7.25 11.80 4.96
N MET A 25 -6.06 12.01 5.52
CA MET A 25 -5.43 11.10 6.48
C MET A 25 -4.67 11.86 7.55
N MET A 26 -4.60 11.32 8.76
CA MET A 26 -3.76 11.84 9.84
C MET A 26 -2.66 10.83 10.17
N PRO A 27 -1.49 11.28 10.65
CA PRO A 27 -0.48 10.37 11.16
C PRO A 27 -0.95 9.71 12.46
N GLY A 28 -0.26 8.65 12.88
CA GLY A 28 -0.61 7.85 14.04
C GLY A 28 -1.47 6.64 13.69
N TYR A 29 -2.27 6.17 14.65
CA TYR A 29 -3.05 4.94 14.51
C TYR A 29 -4.09 5.02 13.40
N ASN A 30 -3.95 4.15 12.40
CA ASN A 30 -4.91 3.95 11.34
C ASN A 30 -5.10 2.44 11.11
N THR A 31 -6.34 2.04 10.82
CA THR A 31 -6.67 0.65 10.48
C THR A 31 -6.75 0.49 8.96
N PHE A 32 -6.01 -0.48 8.42
CA PHE A 32 -6.05 -0.85 7.01
C PHE A 32 -6.81 -2.16 6.85
N THR A 33 -7.86 -2.14 6.03
CA THR A 33 -8.74 -3.30 5.81
C THR A 33 -8.65 -3.78 4.36
N TRP A 34 -8.38 -5.07 4.18
CA TRP A 34 -8.43 -5.75 2.90
C TRP A 34 -9.66 -6.65 2.84
N THR A 35 -10.48 -6.48 1.80
CA THR A 35 -11.57 -7.40 1.48
C THR A 35 -11.09 -8.44 0.48
N LEU A 36 -11.08 -9.71 0.91
CA LEU A 36 -10.52 -10.80 0.12
C LEU A 36 -11.66 -11.55 -0.58
N LYS A 37 -11.73 -11.41 -1.91
CA LYS A 37 -12.70 -12.19 -2.71
C LYS A 37 -12.41 -13.69 -2.66
N VAL A 38 -11.13 -14.04 -2.60
CA VAL A 38 -10.64 -15.41 -2.45
C VAL A 38 -9.50 -15.37 -1.43
N PRO A 39 -9.63 -16.07 -0.30
CA PRO A 39 -8.54 -16.15 0.68
C PRO A 39 -7.43 -17.05 0.13
N TYR A 40 -6.20 -16.55 0.14
CA TYR A 40 -4.98 -17.33 -0.12
C TYR A 40 -4.18 -17.48 1.17
N ASN A 41 -3.37 -18.54 1.26
CA ASN A 41 -2.39 -18.68 2.34
C ASN A 41 -1.46 -17.46 2.30
N THR A 42 -1.38 -16.78 3.43
CA THR A 42 -0.74 -15.46 3.50
C THR A 42 0.56 -15.57 4.27
N TYR A 43 1.62 -14.94 3.75
CA TYR A 43 2.88 -14.79 4.46
C TYR A 43 2.89 -13.49 5.27
N SER A 44 2.56 -12.38 4.62
CA SER A 44 2.59 -11.07 5.29
C SER A 44 1.73 -10.02 4.60
N TRP A 45 1.34 -9.02 5.39
CA TRP A 45 0.83 -7.73 4.96
C TRP A 45 1.85 -6.65 5.29
N GLN A 46 2.27 -5.87 4.30
CA GLN A 46 3.25 -4.81 4.47
C GLN A 46 2.71 -3.50 3.94
N PHE A 47 3.03 -2.40 4.63
CA PHE A 47 2.66 -1.06 4.19
C PHE A 47 3.89 -0.17 4.11
N PHE A 48 4.09 0.43 2.94
CA PHE A 48 5.13 1.41 2.66
C PHE A 48 4.49 2.77 2.42
N ILE A 49 5.24 3.84 2.64
CA ILE A 49 4.79 5.20 2.35
C ILE A 49 5.86 5.92 1.54
N THR A 50 5.45 6.85 0.69
CA THR A 50 6.37 7.72 -0.03
C THR A 50 7.30 8.49 0.91
N LYS A 51 8.50 8.78 0.42
CA LYS A 51 9.42 9.72 1.07
C LYS A 51 8.76 11.10 1.15
N GLN A 52 9.05 11.88 2.19
CA GLN A 52 8.45 13.22 2.35
C GLN A 52 8.67 14.13 1.12
N ASN A 53 9.82 14.00 0.45
CA ASN A 53 10.22 14.78 -0.72
C ASN A 53 10.01 14.04 -2.06
N TRP A 54 9.14 13.03 -2.13
CA TRP A 54 8.83 12.33 -3.38
C TRP A 54 8.24 13.29 -4.44
N ASN A 55 8.44 12.98 -5.72
CA ASN A 55 7.88 13.78 -6.81
C ASN A 55 6.53 13.21 -7.28
N PRO A 56 5.40 13.90 -7.05
CA PRO A 56 4.08 13.42 -7.41
C PRO A 56 3.77 13.48 -8.91
N ASN A 57 4.66 14.08 -9.71
CA ASN A 57 4.53 14.23 -11.16
C ASN A 57 5.41 13.26 -11.96
N THR A 58 5.98 12.26 -11.29
CA THR A 58 6.76 11.19 -11.93
C THR A 58 6.18 9.83 -11.58
N PRO A 59 6.22 8.84 -12.49
CA PRO A 59 5.75 7.49 -12.19
C PRO A 59 6.35 6.92 -10.91
N LEU A 60 5.53 6.23 -10.12
CA LEU A 60 5.97 5.58 -8.89
C LEU A 60 7.04 4.52 -9.19
N THR A 61 8.16 4.60 -8.48
CA THR A 61 9.25 3.61 -8.49
C THR A 61 9.63 3.23 -7.06
N ARG A 62 10.41 2.15 -6.85
CA ARG A 62 10.85 1.78 -5.49
C ARG A 62 11.56 2.94 -4.78
N ALA A 63 12.28 3.78 -5.54
CA ALA A 63 12.96 4.96 -5.00
C ALA A 63 12.01 6.05 -4.49
N SER A 64 10.73 6.05 -4.90
CA SER A 64 9.69 6.97 -4.42
C SER A 64 9.27 6.68 -2.96
N PHE A 65 9.46 5.44 -2.49
CA PHE A 65 9.04 4.97 -1.18
C PHE A 65 10.20 4.92 -0.17
N GLU A 66 9.85 5.00 1.12
CA GLU A 66 10.77 4.56 2.17
C GLU A 66 11.16 3.10 1.92
N PRO A 67 12.44 2.73 2.09
CA PRO A 67 12.90 1.37 1.80
C PRO A 67 12.30 0.32 2.74
N GLU A 68 12.05 0.73 3.99
CA GLU A 68 11.46 -0.13 5.02
C GLU A 68 9.95 0.13 5.12
N PRO A 69 9.12 -0.93 5.27
CA PRO A 69 7.71 -0.76 5.55
C PRO A 69 7.53 -0.13 6.93
N PHE A 70 6.58 0.81 7.06
CA PHE A 70 6.25 1.38 8.37
C PHE A 70 5.38 0.45 9.22
N CYS A 71 4.81 -0.59 8.59
CA CYS A 71 3.95 -1.57 9.25
C CYS A 71 4.08 -2.93 8.55
N VAL A 72 4.29 -3.97 9.34
CA VAL A 72 4.38 -5.36 8.89
C VAL A 72 3.56 -6.24 9.81
N ASN A 73 2.67 -7.04 9.22
CA ASN A 73 1.91 -8.08 9.91
C ASN A 73 2.24 -9.43 9.28
N TYR A 74 3.01 -10.25 9.99
CA TYR A 74 3.32 -11.63 9.58
C TYR A 74 2.21 -12.57 10.02
N VAL A 75 1.76 -13.42 9.10
CA VAL A 75 0.74 -14.42 9.37
C VAL A 75 1.44 -15.75 9.70
N PRO A 76 1.11 -16.40 10.83
CA PRO A 76 1.61 -17.73 11.14
C PRO A 76 1.30 -18.73 10.01
N VAL A 77 2.22 -19.69 9.80
CA VAL A 77 2.22 -20.63 8.65
C VAL A 77 0.93 -21.48 8.55
N ASP A 78 0.13 -21.54 9.62
CA ASP A 78 -1.06 -22.40 9.73
C ASP A 78 -2.38 -21.62 9.94
N SER A 79 -2.37 -20.29 9.76
CA SER A 79 -3.58 -19.46 9.86
C SER A 79 -4.04 -18.96 8.49
N THR A 80 -5.10 -19.56 7.94
CA THR A 80 -5.78 -18.99 6.77
C THR A 80 -6.60 -17.77 7.20
N PRO A 81 -6.37 -16.57 6.62
CA PRO A 81 -7.16 -15.39 6.97
C PRO A 81 -8.63 -15.59 6.60
N LEU A 82 -9.53 -15.28 7.55
CA LEU A 82 -10.96 -15.18 7.30
C LEU A 82 -11.23 -13.93 6.45
N GLU A 83 -12.13 -14.06 5.47
CA GLU A 83 -12.67 -13.11 4.45
C GLU A 83 -12.21 -11.63 4.44
N ASN A 84 -12.07 -10.96 5.59
CA ASN A 84 -11.51 -9.63 5.72
C ASN A 84 -10.31 -9.63 6.68
N MET A 85 -9.19 -9.06 6.24
CA MET A 85 -8.05 -8.79 7.11
C MET A 85 -8.05 -7.31 7.51
N SER A 86 -7.90 -7.03 8.80
CA SER A 86 -7.63 -5.69 9.32
C SER A 86 -6.28 -5.66 10.04
N THR A 87 -5.49 -4.62 9.81
CA THR A 87 -4.21 -4.39 10.50
C THR A 87 -4.17 -2.95 10.98
N ASP A 88 -3.91 -2.78 12.28
CA ASP A 88 -3.66 -1.48 12.87
C ASP A 88 -2.19 -1.11 12.70
N CYS A 89 -1.95 0.07 12.13
CA CYS A 89 -0.61 0.57 11.85
C CYS A 89 -0.43 1.98 12.40
N VAL A 90 0.78 2.29 12.86
CA VAL A 90 1.18 3.65 13.22
C VAL A 90 1.77 4.32 11.99
N VAL A 91 0.97 5.14 11.31
CA VAL A 91 1.36 5.85 10.10
C VAL A 91 2.33 6.97 10.47
N PRO A 92 3.53 7.05 9.86
CA PRO A 92 4.53 8.06 10.21
C PRO A 92 4.05 9.47 9.84
N PRO A 93 4.56 10.51 10.52
CA PRO A 93 4.25 11.88 10.17
C PRO A 93 4.66 12.20 8.74
N ARG A 94 3.72 12.84 8.02
CA ARG A 94 3.87 13.35 6.66
C ARG A 94 3.06 14.63 6.51
N THR A 95 3.35 15.37 5.45
CA THR A 95 2.52 16.49 4.99
C THR A 95 2.19 16.34 3.50
N GLY A 96 1.11 16.97 3.09
CA GLY A 96 0.64 17.03 1.71
C GLY A 96 0.23 15.67 1.14
N TYR A 97 0.33 15.57 -0.19
CA TYR A 97 0.02 14.36 -0.93
C TYR A 97 1.10 13.29 -0.74
N GLN A 98 0.68 12.11 -0.31
CA GLN A 98 1.53 10.93 -0.20
C GLN A 98 0.82 9.73 -0.82
N VAL A 99 1.59 8.68 -1.13
CA VAL A 99 1.06 7.39 -1.56
C VAL A 99 1.47 6.34 -0.55
N ILE A 100 0.50 5.56 -0.08
CA ILE A 100 0.74 4.35 0.69
C ILE A 100 0.66 3.16 -0.25
N LEU A 101 1.65 2.27 -0.19
CA LEU A 101 1.66 1.01 -0.93
C LEU A 101 1.42 -0.13 0.06
N GLY A 102 0.26 -0.77 -0.05
CA GLY A 102 -0.04 -2.03 0.61
C GLY A 102 0.42 -3.22 -0.26
N VAL A 103 1.11 -4.16 0.35
CA VAL A 103 1.61 -5.38 -0.27
C VAL A 103 1.10 -6.58 0.51
N TRP A 104 0.34 -7.44 -0.16
CA TRP A 104 -0.09 -8.74 0.35
C TRP A 104 0.75 -9.82 -0.31
N THR A 105 1.60 -10.49 0.48
CA THR A 105 2.44 -11.60 0.00
C THR A 105 1.78 -12.92 0.36
N VAL A 106 1.52 -13.76 -0.63
CA VAL A 106 0.99 -15.12 -0.42
C VAL A 106 2.14 -16.09 -0.15
N SER A 107 1.93 -17.11 0.69
CA SER A 107 3.01 -17.98 1.17
C SER A 107 3.28 -19.20 0.27
N ASP A 108 2.30 -19.62 -0.52
CA ASP A 108 2.33 -20.84 -1.34
C ASP A 108 2.65 -20.59 -2.82
N LYS A 109 2.72 -19.31 -3.24
CA LYS A 109 3.05 -18.89 -4.60
C LYS A 109 4.04 -17.74 -4.57
N ALA A 110 4.82 -17.59 -5.64
CA ALA A 110 5.73 -16.45 -5.83
C ALA A 110 4.99 -15.16 -6.25
N ASP A 111 3.74 -14.98 -5.78
CA ASP A 111 2.86 -13.89 -6.17
C ASP A 111 2.66 -12.92 -5.00
N ALA A 112 2.33 -11.67 -5.33
CA ALA A 112 1.89 -10.67 -4.36
C ALA A 112 0.84 -9.76 -4.97
N PHE A 113 -0.08 -9.26 -4.15
CA PHE A 113 -1.04 -8.25 -4.54
C PHE A 113 -0.57 -6.88 -4.06
N TYR A 114 -0.70 -5.88 -4.93
CA TYR A 114 -0.25 -4.52 -4.69
C TYR A 114 -1.45 -3.57 -4.74
N GLN A 115 -1.62 -2.74 -3.72
CA GLN A 115 -2.64 -1.70 -3.66
C GLN A 115 -1.98 -0.36 -3.32
N VAL A 116 -2.27 0.67 -4.11
CA VAL A 116 -1.82 2.04 -3.83
C VAL A 116 -2.99 2.86 -3.29
N LEU A 117 -2.73 3.65 -2.26
CA LEU A 117 -3.68 4.57 -1.65
C LEU A 117 -3.14 5.99 -1.77
N ASP A 118 -3.87 6.83 -2.48
CA ASP A 118 -3.61 8.27 -2.57
C ASP A 118 -4.19 8.97 -1.35
N VAL A 119 -3.33 9.58 -0.53
CA VAL A 119 -3.72 10.21 0.75
C VAL A 119 -3.20 11.63 0.86
N ASN A 120 -3.90 12.47 1.60
CA ASN A 120 -3.51 13.85 1.87
C ASN A 120 -3.47 14.11 3.38
N PHE A 121 -2.28 14.47 3.87
CA PHE A 121 -2.03 14.77 5.28
C PHE A 121 -2.31 16.23 5.66
N GLY A 122 -2.76 17.06 4.72
CA GLY A 122 -2.91 18.49 4.94
C GLY A 122 -1.56 19.22 4.92
N ALA A 123 -1.53 20.47 5.40
CA ALA A 123 -0.33 21.28 5.49
C ALA A 123 0.51 20.91 6.71
#